data_AF-M2A017-F1
#
_entry.id   AF-M2A017-F1
#
_cell.length_a   1.000
_cell.length_b   1.000
_cell.length_c   1.000
_cell.angle_alpha   90.00
_cell.angle_beta   90.00
_cell.angle_gamma   90.00
#
_symmetry.space_group_name_H-M   'P 1'
#
loop_
_entity.id
_entity.type
_entity.pdbx_description
1 polymer ?
#
loop_
_entity_poly.entity_id
_entity_poly.type
_entity_poly.pdbx_seq_one_letter_code
_entity_poly.pdbx_strand_id
1 'polypeptide(L)'
;MSLRINNLTLEIDEDLNLLKNKVCKKLNISSHYIKDLKILRESIDARRNSIKFNYSVEVSCEDEKRLIKNLKDKNITFQDDEYEEKIVLGTKDMKERPVIVGMGPAGMFAGLMLAKNGYRPIIIERGEAIEERSKTVEKFWNTGILNIESNVQFGEGGAGTFSDGKLTTRIKDKRCSFILEEMVKAGAPKEIIYSGKPHIGTDILKNVVKNIRNTINSLGGEIRFNSKLENVIIKDGKVNAIIVNKEEIPCENLILAIGHSSRDTYEMLYKNNIFMESKAFAIGVRVEHLKEMIDKNQYGKYAGHSRLKAADYRLTYKTKNSNRAVYSFCMCPGGEVVAAASEEGLLVTNGMSYYSRNKDNSNSAIVVSVTPEDFEGNTPLKGMEFQRYYERLAYKLGGENYNAPVQLIEDFLKDKNSSKLGAVKPSYKPGYEFKDISKCLPNYVIDSLKEGFSSFDNRIKGFASNGAILTGIETRTSAPVRLTRNENLESISLKGLYPAGEGAGYAGGIISAAVDGVKVAENIIKTYSSLK
;
A
#
# COMPACT_ATOMS: atom_id res chain seq x y z
N MET A 1 -30.89 10.82 -14.68
CA MET A 1 -30.30 11.23 -13.38
C MET A 1 -30.47 10.04 -12.46
N SER A 2 -29.39 9.39 -12.04
CA SER A 2 -29.54 8.19 -11.21
C SER A 2 -29.89 8.51 -9.76
N LEU A 3 -30.43 7.50 -9.07
CA LEU A 3 -30.76 7.53 -7.65
C LEU A 3 -29.70 6.78 -6.86
N ARG A 4 -29.22 7.39 -5.78
CA ARG A 4 -28.41 6.69 -4.78
C ARG A 4 -29.32 6.20 -3.65
N ILE A 5 -29.26 4.90 -3.38
CA ILE A 5 -29.98 4.27 -2.28
C ILE A 5 -28.96 3.67 -1.32
N ASN A 6 -28.95 4.15 -0.07
CA ASN A 6 -28.07 3.66 0.98
C ASN A 6 -28.79 2.69 1.93
N ASN A 7 -27.99 1.95 2.71
CA ASN A 7 -28.46 1.06 3.79
C ASN A 7 -29.46 -0.01 3.30
N LEU A 8 -29.18 -0.61 2.15
CA LEU A 8 -29.86 -1.85 1.75
C LEU A 8 -29.11 -3.01 2.37
N THR A 9 -29.80 -3.82 3.17
CA THR A 9 -29.15 -4.91 3.90
C THR A 9 -29.54 -6.26 3.32
N LEU A 10 -28.58 -7.17 3.17
CA LEU A 10 -28.80 -8.59 2.95
C LEU A 10 -28.28 -9.37 4.17
N GLU A 11 -29.05 -10.36 4.63
CA GLU A 11 -28.55 -11.36 5.58
C GLU A 11 -27.51 -12.26 4.89
N ILE A 12 -26.69 -12.96 5.68
CA ILE A 12 -25.58 -13.77 5.15
C ILE A 12 -26.02 -14.80 4.09
N ASP A 13 -27.17 -15.44 4.28
CA ASP A 13 -27.70 -16.47 3.37
C ASP A 13 -28.58 -15.88 2.23
N GLU A 14 -28.83 -14.57 2.22
CA GLU A 14 -29.65 -13.93 1.17
C GLU A 14 -28.84 -13.68 -0.12
N ASP A 15 -29.33 -14.18 -1.24
CA ASP A 15 -28.71 -14.01 -2.56
C ASP A 15 -28.67 -12.53 -3.02
N LEU A 16 -27.62 -12.16 -3.75
CA LEU A 16 -27.41 -10.79 -4.24
C LEU A 16 -28.55 -10.32 -5.17
N ASN A 17 -29.22 -11.23 -5.88
CA ASN A 17 -30.35 -10.92 -6.75
C ASN A 17 -31.54 -10.30 -5.99
N LEU A 18 -31.65 -10.54 -4.68
CA LEU A 18 -32.65 -9.91 -3.83
C LEU A 18 -32.41 -8.40 -3.67
N LEU A 19 -31.22 -7.89 -3.98
CA LEU A 19 -30.92 -6.46 -3.91
C LEU A 19 -31.85 -5.65 -4.83
N LYS A 20 -32.12 -6.15 -6.05
CA LYS A 20 -33.08 -5.52 -6.97
C LYS A 20 -34.49 -5.47 -6.37
N ASN A 21 -34.92 -6.55 -5.71
CA ASN A 21 -36.22 -6.60 -5.04
C ASN A 21 -36.30 -5.61 -3.86
N LYS A 22 -35.21 -5.47 -3.08
CA LYS A 22 -35.13 -4.49 -1.99
C LYS A 22 -35.15 -3.05 -2.51
N VAL A 23 -34.53 -2.78 -3.66
CA VAL A 23 -34.65 -1.50 -4.37
C VAL A 23 -36.09 -1.23 -4.80
N CYS A 24 -36.73 -2.17 -5.50
CA CYS A 24 -38.13 -2.04 -5.95
C CYS A 24 -39.06 -1.73 -4.77
N LYS A 25 -38.92 -2.48 -3.66
CA LYS A 25 -39.71 -2.27 -2.44
C LYS A 25 -39.48 -0.90 -1.82
N LYS A 26 -38.24 -0.42 -1.81
CA LYS A 26 -37.87 0.87 -1.21
C LYS A 26 -38.31 2.06 -2.06
N LEU A 27 -38.31 1.91 -3.38
CA LEU A 27 -38.80 2.90 -4.33
C LEU A 27 -40.32 2.81 -4.60
N ASN A 28 -40.96 1.73 -4.16
CA ASN A 28 -42.35 1.38 -4.47
C ASN A 28 -42.63 1.34 -5.99
N ILE A 29 -41.76 0.66 -6.75
CA ILE A 29 -41.87 0.49 -8.21
C ILE A 29 -41.77 -0.98 -8.63
N SER A 30 -42.28 -1.30 -9.82
CA SER A 30 -42.04 -2.59 -10.47
C SER A 30 -40.59 -2.69 -10.98
N SER A 31 -40.05 -3.91 -11.01
CA SER A 31 -38.69 -4.21 -11.48
C SER A 31 -38.44 -3.87 -12.95
N HIS A 32 -39.50 -3.74 -13.76
CA HIS A 32 -39.43 -3.34 -15.17
C HIS A 32 -39.06 -1.87 -15.35
N TYR A 33 -39.29 -1.03 -14.34
CA TYR A 33 -38.91 0.40 -14.39
C TYR A 33 -37.44 0.64 -14.05
N ILE A 34 -36.72 -0.37 -13.55
CA ILE A 34 -35.28 -0.28 -13.28
C ILE A 34 -34.54 -0.58 -14.57
N LYS A 35 -33.83 0.43 -15.09
CA LYS A 35 -32.99 0.34 -16.30
C LYS A 35 -31.62 -0.24 -15.97
N ASP A 36 -30.99 0.27 -14.92
CA ASP A 36 -29.69 -0.19 -14.46
C ASP A 36 -29.58 -0.14 -12.92
N LEU A 37 -28.78 -1.03 -12.36
CA LEU A 37 -28.45 -1.09 -10.93
C LEU A 37 -26.96 -1.37 -10.77
N LYS A 38 -26.24 -0.40 -10.23
CA LYS A 38 -24.81 -0.48 -9.95
C LYS A 38 -24.56 -0.47 -8.44
N ILE A 39 -23.72 -1.38 -7.96
CA ILE A 39 -23.29 -1.35 -6.55
C ILE A 39 -22.23 -0.27 -6.40
N LEU A 40 -22.50 0.71 -5.54
CA LEU A 40 -21.55 1.77 -5.19
C LEU A 40 -20.70 1.41 -3.98
N ARG A 41 -21.27 0.65 -3.05
CA ARG A 41 -20.56 0.19 -1.86
C ARG A 41 -21.16 -1.11 -1.34
N GLU A 42 -20.29 -2.01 -0.88
CA GLU A 42 -20.63 -3.17 -0.07
C GLU A 42 -19.79 -3.13 1.21
N SER A 43 -20.40 -3.38 2.37
CA SER A 43 -19.67 -3.53 3.63
C SER A 43 -20.27 -4.62 4.50
N ILE A 44 -19.43 -5.29 5.28
CA ILE A 44 -19.84 -6.36 6.19
C ILE A 44 -20.03 -5.76 7.58
N ASP A 45 -21.21 -5.96 8.16
CA ASP A 45 -21.47 -5.76 9.58
C ASP A 45 -21.46 -7.12 10.28
N ALA A 46 -20.37 -7.40 11.00
CA ALA A 46 -20.19 -8.63 11.76
C ALA A 46 -20.43 -8.43 13.27
N ARG A 47 -21.18 -7.39 13.67
CA ARG A 47 -21.49 -7.12 15.08
C ARG A 47 -22.71 -7.94 15.54
N ARG A 48 -22.75 -8.32 16.83
CA ARG A 48 -23.94 -8.89 17.51
C ARG A 48 -24.43 -10.25 16.98
N ASN A 49 -23.54 -11.25 16.85
CA ASN A 49 -23.87 -12.65 16.52
C ASN A 49 -24.68 -12.90 15.22
N SER A 50 -24.85 -11.88 14.37
CA SER A 50 -25.46 -11.97 13.04
C SER A 50 -24.57 -11.22 12.05
N ILE A 51 -24.42 -11.75 10.84
CA ILE A 51 -23.61 -11.12 9.80
C ILE A 51 -24.53 -10.59 8.71
N LYS A 52 -24.35 -9.31 8.41
CA LYS A 52 -25.15 -8.61 7.41
C LYS A 52 -24.26 -7.90 6.41
N PHE A 53 -24.67 -7.91 5.15
CA PHE A 53 -24.05 -7.14 4.08
C PHE A 53 -24.87 -5.88 3.85
N ASN A 54 -24.22 -4.72 3.95
CA ASN A 54 -24.83 -3.42 3.72
C ASN A 54 -24.36 -2.86 2.38
N TYR A 55 -25.32 -2.50 1.54
CA TYR A 55 -25.13 -2.01 0.20
C TYR A 55 -25.56 -0.54 0.09
N SER A 56 -24.76 0.22 -0.67
CA SER A 56 -25.19 1.43 -1.35
C SER A 56 -25.24 1.13 -2.83
N VAL A 57 -26.33 1.51 -3.50
CA VAL A 57 -26.52 1.29 -4.93
C VAL A 57 -26.87 2.58 -5.65
N GLU A 58 -26.50 2.64 -6.91
CA GLU A 58 -26.95 3.60 -7.90
C GLU A 58 -27.99 2.91 -8.79
N VAL A 59 -29.12 3.57 -9.01
CA VAL A 59 -30.25 3.00 -9.75
C VAL A 59 -30.70 4.03 -10.78
N SER A 60 -30.76 3.63 -12.05
CA SER A 60 -31.45 4.41 -13.08
C SER A 60 -32.82 3.82 -13.34
N CYS A 61 -33.83 4.67 -13.44
CA CYS A 61 -35.22 4.24 -13.65
C CYS A 61 -35.98 5.22 -14.54
N GLU A 62 -37.18 4.86 -14.98
CA GLU A 62 -38.07 5.81 -15.66
C GLU A 62 -38.62 6.86 -14.69
N ASP A 63 -38.75 8.11 -15.13
CA ASP A 63 -39.37 9.21 -14.38
C ASP A 63 -38.82 9.44 -12.94
N GLU A 64 -37.49 9.42 -12.80
CA GLU A 64 -36.73 9.55 -11.53
C GLU A 64 -37.21 10.73 -10.64
N LYS A 65 -37.48 11.88 -11.26
CA LYS A 65 -37.93 13.10 -10.57
C LYS A 65 -39.34 12.99 -9.98
N ARG A 66 -40.24 12.24 -10.63
CA ARG A 66 -41.60 12.01 -10.14
C ARG A 66 -41.60 11.05 -8.95
N LEU A 67 -40.72 10.05 -8.98
CA LEU A 67 -40.59 9.04 -7.92
C LEU A 67 -40.12 9.66 -6.59
N ILE A 68 -39.11 10.53 -6.61
CA ILE A 68 -38.60 11.15 -5.37
C ILE A 68 -39.59 12.15 -4.76
N LYS A 69 -40.40 12.87 -5.55
CA LYS A 69 -41.31 13.91 -5.02
C LYS A 69 -42.25 13.37 -3.92
N ASN A 70 -42.51 12.07 -3.93
CA ASN A 70 -43.36 11.38 -2.96
C ASN A 70 -42.58 10.56 -1.90
N LEU A 71 -41.26 10.40 -2.03
CA LEU A 71 -40.43 9.59 -1.13
C LEU A 71 -39.70 10.48 -0.11
N LYS A 72 -40.07 10.38 1.17
CA LYS A 72 -39.45 11.10 2.30
C LYS A 72 -38.29 10.31 2.97
N ASP A 73 -37.75 9.29 2.32
CA ASP A 73 -36.68 8.46 2.90
C ASP A 73 -35.31 9.13 2.75
N LYS A 74 -34.66 9.44 3.88
CA LYS A 74 -33.32 10.05 3.95
C LYS A 74 -32.22 9.19 3.32
N ASN A 75 -32.48 7.91 3.08
CA ASN A 75 -31.52 7.00 2.45
C ASN A 75 -31.54 7.07 0.92
N ILE A 76 -32.48 7.81 0.32
CA ILE A 76 -32.63 7.96 -1.13
C ILE A 76 -32.26 9.40 -1.48
N THR A 77 -31.22 9.57 -2.30
CA THR A 77 -30.78 10.88 -2.79
C THR A 77 -30.61 10.84 -4.31
N PHE A 78 -30.63 11.99 -4.97
CA PHE A 78 -30.09 12.06 -6.32
C PHE A 78 -28.59 11.75 -6.27
N GLN A 79 -28.12 11.01 -7.25
CA GLN A 79 -26.71 10.87 -7.52
C GLN A 79 -26.34 12.00 -8.48
N ASP A 80 -25.49 12.92 -8.02
CA ASP A 80 -24.93 13.92 -8.91
C ASP A 80 -24.07 13.22 -9.97
N ASP A 81 -24.18 13.65 -11.23
CA ASP A 81 -23.29 13.19 -12.28
C ASP A 81 -21.85 13.43 -11.79
N GLU A 82 -21.00 12.40 -11.84
CA GLU A 82 -19.57 12.56 -11.53
C GLU A 82 -19.01 13.56 -12.55
N TYR A 83 -18.92 14.82 -12.15
CA TYR A 83 -18.24 15.84 -12.94
C TYR A 83 -16.77 15.43 -13.04
N GLU A 84 -16.43 14.75 -14.13
CA GLU A 84 -15.06 14.62 -14.59
C GLU A 84 -14.53 16.03 -14.80
N GLU A 85 -13.75 16.52 -13.83
CA GLU A 85 -13.10 17.81 -13.94
C GLU A 85 -12.12 17.72 -15.11
N LYS A 86 -12.52 18.28 -16.26
CA LYS A 86 -11.64 18.37 -17.43
C LYS A 86 -10.40 19.14 -17.01
N ILE A 87 -9.25 18.49 -17.08
CA ILE A 87 -7.97 19.14 -16.81
C ILE A 87 -7.73 20.16 -17.91
N VAL A 88 -7.63 21.44 -17.52
CA VAL A 88 -7.27 22.53 -18.44
C VAL A 88 -5.76 22.54 -18.60
N LEU A 89 -5.29 22.41 -19.84
CA LEU A 89 -3.86 22.47 -20.17
C LEU A 89 -3.33 23.89 -19.94
N GLY A 90 -2.10 23.98 -19.47
CA GLY A 90 -1.38 25.25 -19.36
C GLY A 90 -0.94 25.80 -20.71
N THR A 91 -0.32 26.98 -20.68
CA THR A 91 0.11 27.70 -21.89
C THR A 91 1.63 27.75 -22.06
N LYS A 92 2.40 27.34 -21.04
CA LYS A 92 3.86 27.37 -21.11
C LYS A 92 4.37 26.22 -21.99
N ASP A 93 5.22 26.52 -22.97
CA ASP A 93 5.81 25.46 -23.79
C ASP A 93 6.67 24.51 -22.96
N MET A 94 6.43 23.21 -23.12
CA MET A 94 7.27 22.16 -22.56
C MET A 94 8.38 21.82 -23.57
N LYS A 95 9.63 22.10 -23.19
CA LYS A 95 10.80 21.86 -24.05
C LYS A 95 11.21 20.40 -24.07
N GLU A 96 11.26 19.79 -22.89
CA GLU A 96 11.69 18.41 -22.69
C GLU A 96 10.55 17.56 -22.15
N ARG A 97 10.54 16.28 -22.52
CA ARG A 97 9.59 15.29 -21.98
C ARG A 97 9.70 15.24 -20.45
N PRO A 98 8.58 15.17 -19.71
CA PRO A 98 8.63 15.08 -18.26
C PRO A 98 9.20 13.71 -17.86
N VAL A 99 10.09 13.72 -16.87
CA VAL A 99 10.75 12.51 -16.38
C VAL A 99 10.16 12.11 -15.04
N ILE A 100 9.93 10.81 -14.85
CA ILE A 100 9.45 10.21 -13.62
C ILE A 100 10.48 9.17 -13.18
N VAL A 101 10.92 9.22 -11.93
CA VAL A 101 11.80 8.20 -11.36
C VAL A 101 11.03 7.36 -10.35
N GLY A 102 10.96 6.06 -10.62
CA GLY A 102 10.21 5.05 -9.89
C GLY A 102 8.89 4.70 -10.55
N MET A 103 8.62 3.40 -10.68
CA MET A 103 7.40 2.84 -11.26
C MET A 103 6.52 2.14 -10.21
N GLY A 104 6.55 2.64 -8.97
CA GLY A 104 5.54 2.35 -7.95
C GLY A 104 4.19 3.03 -8.25
N PRO A 105 3.17 2.88 -7.39
CA PRO A 105 1.84 3.44 -7.63
C PRO A 105 1.83 4.95 -7.94
N ALA A 106 2.67 5.75 -7.27
CA ALA A 106 2.80 7.18 -7.53
C ALA A 106 3.32 7.47 -8.94
N GLY A 107 4.49 6.93 -9.31
CA GLY A 107 5.09 7.17 -10.61
C GLY A 107 4.29 6.56 -11.76
N MET A 108 3.72 5.38 -11.57
CA MET A 108 2.88 4.71 -12.55
C MET A 108 1.63 5.53 -12.89
N PHE A 109 0.91 6.03 -11.88
CA PHE A 109 -0.29 6.83 -12.13
C PHE A 109 0.00 8.28 -12.53
N ALA A 110 1.13 8.85 -12.12
CA ALA A 110 1.63 10.10 -12.69
C ALA A 110 1.91 9.95 -14.19
N GLY A 111 2.60 8.87 -14.57
CA GLY A 111 2.93 8.54 -15.95
C GLY A 111 1.69 8.27 -16.80
N LEU A 112 0.73 7.50 -16.28
CA LEU A 112 -0.55 7.28 -16.96
C LEU A 112 -1.31 8.60 -17.19
N MET A 113 -1.37 9.47 -16.19
CA MET A 113 -2.04 10.76 -16.31
C MET A 113 -1.37 11.67 -17.36
N LEU A 114 -0.03 11.76 -17.35
CA LEU A 114 0.72 12.53 -18.34
C LEU A 114 0.57 11.96 -19.75
N ALA A 115 0.67 10.63 -19.91
CA ALA A 115 0.55 9.97 -21.20
C ALA A 115 -0.86 10.15 -21.81
N LYS A 116 -1.92 10.03 -21.00
CA LYS A 116 -3.31 10.30 -21.44
C LYS A 116 -3.54 11.72 -21.94
N ASN A 117 -2.71 12.68 -21.51
CA ASN A 117 -2.80 14.08 -21.92
C ASN A 117 -1.71 14.48 -22.94
N GLY A 118 -1.04 13.51 -23.57
CA GLY A 118 -0.10 13.76 -24.68
C GLY A 118 1.30 14.22 -24.28
N TYR A 119 1.66 14.15 -22.99
CA TYR A 119 2.98 14.61 -22.52
C TYR A 119 4.10 13.57 -22.70
N ARG A 120 3.78 12.35 -23.15
CA ARG A 120 4.76 11.30 -23.52
C ARG A 120 5.88 11.12 -22.48
N PRO A 121 5.58 10.86 -21.19
CA PRO A 121 6.59 10.86 -20.13
C PRO A 121 7.68 9.80 -20.34
N ILE A 122 8.86 10.03 -19.76
CA ILE A 122 9.92 9.02 -19.62
C ILE A 122 9.91 8.54 -18.17
N ILE A 123 9.67 7.25 -17.94
CA ILE A 123 9.68 6.62 -16.61
C ILE A 123 10.97 5.81 -16.48
N ILE A 124 11.75 6.14 -15.47
CA ILE A 124 13.01 5.49 -15.10
C ILE A 124 12.76 4.58 -13.89
N GLU A 125 12.93 3.27 -14.05
CA GLU A 125 12.79 2.29 -12.98
C GLU A 125 14.09 1.51 -12.79
N ARG A 126 14.63 1.54 -11.57
CA ARG A 126 15.90 0.89 -11.24
C ARG A 126 15.83 -0.62 -11.35
N GLY A 127 14.67 -1.20 -11.01
CA GLY A 127 14.48 -2.64 -11.06
C GLY A 127 13.93 -3.16 -12.37
N GLU A 128 13.61 -4.45 -12.37
CA GLU A 128 13.19 -5.18 -13.55
C GLU A 128 11.69 -5.01 -13.85
N ALA A 129 11.34 -5.28 -15.11
CA ALA A 129 9.97 -5.57 -15.51
C ALA A 129 9.41 -6.76 -14.72
N ILE A 130 8.09 -6.81 -14.53
CA ILE A 130 7.47 -7.74 -13.58
C ILE A 130 7.71 -9.22 -13.90
N GLU A 131 7.88 -9.55 -15.19
CA GLU A 131 8.17 -10.90 -15.65
C GLU A 131 9.51 -11.42 -15.09
N GLU A 132 10.58 -10.61 -15.17
CA GLU A 132 11.91 -10.97 -14.66
C GLU A 132 12.01 -10.73 -13.15
N ARG A 133 11.45 -9.61 -12.67
CA ARG A 133 11.38 -9.28 -11.23
C ARG A 133 10.77 -10.41 -10.41
N SER A 134 9.71 -11.06 -10.92
CA SER A 134 9.06 -12.20 -10.25
C SER A 134 10.03 -13.36 -10.05
N LYS A 135 10.83 -13.71 -11.07
CA LYS A 135 11.84 -14.77 -10.98
C LYS A 135 12.96 -14.38 -10.01
N THR A 136 13.40 -13.13 -10.05
CA THR A 136 14.45 -12.61 -9.16
C THR A 136 14.00 -12.66 -7.69
N VAL A 137 12.79 -12.22 -7.38
CA VAL A 137 12.22 -12.28 -6.02
C VAL A 137 12.03 -13.72 -5.55
N GLU A 138 11.52 -14.60 -6.41
CA GLU A 138 11.36 -16.02 -6.09
C GLU A 138 12.71 -16.71 -5.84
N LYS A 139 13.74 -16.39 -6.64
CA LYS A 139 15.10 -16.86 -6.41
C LYS A 139 15.62 -16.40 -5.05
N PHE A 140 15.44 -15.13 -4.69
CA PHE A 140 15.83 -14.64 -3.35
C PHE A 140 15.13 -15.42 -2.24
N TRP A 141 13.80 -15.59 -2.34
CA TRP A 141 13.05 -16.35 -1.35
C TRP A 141 13.45 -17.82 -1.28
N ASN A 142 13.84 -18.46 -2.38
CA ASN A 142 14.19 -19.89 -2.35
C ASN A 142 15.68 -20.16 -2.03
N THR A 143 16.56 -19.18 -2.25
CA THR A 143 18.03 -19.41 -2.18
C THR A 143 18.77 -18.47 -1.23
N GLY A 144 18.14 -17.40 -0.75
CA GLY A 144 18.78 -16.34 0.02
C GLY A 144 19.66 -15.38 -0.80
N ILE A 145 19.74 -15.56 -2.14
CA ILE A 145 20.54 -14.69 -3.01
C ILE A 145 19.74 -13.43 -3.37
N LEU A 146 20.08 -12.30 -2.74
CA LEU A 146 19.43 -11.01 -2.97
C LEU A 146 20.00 -10.29 -4.20
N ASN A 147 19.12 -9.79 -5.07
CA ASN A 147 19.46 -8.75 -6.04
C ASN A 147 19.07 -7.38 -5.45
N ILE A 148 20.06 -6.49 -5.26
CA ILE A 148 19.85 -5.19 -4.61
C ILE A 148 19.12 -4.18 -5.51
N GLU A 149 19.09 -4.39 -6.82
CA GLU A 149 18.41 -3.51 -7.78
C GLU A 149 17.01 -4.03 -8.19
N SER A 150 16.73 -5.32 -8.00
CA SER A 150 15.41 -5.92 -8.29
C SER A 150 14.99 -6.88 -7.19
N ASN A 151 13.98 -6.50 -6.41
CA ASN A 151 13.55 -7.21 -5.21
C ASN A 151 12.11 -6.81 -4.83
N VAL A 152 11.65 -7.18 -3.64
CA VAL A 152 10.31 -6.81 -3.14
C VAL A 152 10.07 -5.30 -3.13
N GLN A 153 11.13 -4.48 -2.99
CA GLN A 153 11.03 -3.02 -2.97
C GLN A 153 11.11 -2.41 -4.37
N PHE A 154 12.00 -2.92 -5.23
CA PHE A 154 12.40 -2.29 -6.50
C PHE A 154 12.00 -3.09 -7.73
N GLY A 155 11.59 -2.39 -8.80
CA GLY A 155 11.06 -2.94 -10.04
C GLY A 155 9.60 -2.58 -10.29
N GLU A 156 9.03 -3.10 -11.38
CA GLU A 156 7.71 -2.73 -11.87
C GLU A 156 6.59 -2.85 -10.82
N GLY A 157 5.85 -1.76 -10.58
CA GLY A 157 4.80 -1.64 -9.56
C GLY A 157 5.33 -1.33 -8.15
N GLY A 158 6.65 -1.23 -7.97
CA GLY A 158 7.30 -0.89 -6.70
C GLY A 158 6.98 -1.86 -5.57
N ALA A 159 6.97 -1.37 -4.32
CA ALA A 159 6.67 -2.17 -3.14
C ALA A 159 5.22 -2.71 -3.09
N GLY A 160 4.32 -2.20 -3.94
CA GLY A 160 2.92 -2.64 -3.97
C GLY A 160 2.72 -4.04 -4.57
N THR A 161 3.61 -4.50 -5.46
CA THR A 161 3.36 -5.69 -6.29
C THR A 161 3.35 -7.00 -5.50
N PHE A 162 4.31 -7.19 -4.58
CA PHE A 162 4.41 -8.38 -3.73
C PHE A 162 3.70 -8.15 -2.40
N SER A 163 2.41 -7.82 -2.48
CA SER A 163 1.57 -7.54 -1.31
C SER A 163 0.18 -8.16 -1.48
N ASP A 164 -0.63 -8.11 -0.42
CA ASP A 164 -2.07 -8.43 -0.47
C ASP A 164 -2.85 -7.43 -1.37
N GLY A 165 -2.25 -6.30 -1.75
CA GLY A 165 -2.86 -5.34 -2.65
C GLY A 165 -4.06 -4.64 -2.04
N LYS A 166 -4.02 -4.35 -0.72
CA LYS A 166 -5.09 -3.62 -0.02
C LYS A 166 -5.19 -2.20 -0.56
N LEU A 167 -6.40 -1.82 -0.96
CA LEU A 167 -6.69 -0.51 -1.52
C LEU A 167 -7.49 0.38 -0.55
N THR A 168 -7.69 -0.08 0.69
CA THR A 168 -8.35 0.70 1.73
C THR A 168 -7.60 2.02 1.96
N THR A 169 -8.28 3.14 1.79
CA THR A 169 -7.75 4.47 2.05
C THR A 169 -8.69 5.29 2.93
N ARG A 170 -8.14 6.25 3.67
CA ARG A 170 -8.91 7.22 4.45
C ARG A 170 -9.03 8.57 3.76
N ILE A 171 -8.32 8.77 2.65
CA ILE A 171 -8.41 10.00 1.88
C ILE A 171 -9.77 10.08 1.19
N LYS A 172 -10.38 11.27 1.22
CA LYS A 172 -11.60 11.59 0.48
C LYS A 172 -11.20 12.41 -0.73
N ASP A 173 -10.74 11.73 -1.78
CA ASP A 173 -10.31 12.36 -3.03
C ASP A 173 -11.01 11.68 -4.21
N LYS A 174 -11.55 12.49 -5.13
CA LYS A 174 -12.27 11.99 -6.31
C LYS A 174 -11.38 11.15 -7.24
N ARG A 175 -10.06 11.38 -7.21
CA ARG A 175 -9.08 10.60 -7.99
C ARG A 175 -9.01 9.13 -7.57
N CYS A 176 -9.52 8.78 -6.39
CA CYS A 176 -9.64 7.38 -5.99
C CYS A 176 -10.48 6.57 -6.99
N SER A 177 -11.61 7.11 -7.47
CA SER A 177 -12.46 6.43 -8.45
C SER A 177 -11.70 6.18 -9.74
N PHE A 178 -11.05 7.21 -10.28
CA PHE A 178 -10.18 7.09 -11.46
C PHE A 178 -9.13 5.98 -11.30
N ILE A 179 -8.43 5.93 -10.17
CA ILE A 179 -7.38 4.91 -9.93
C ILE A 179 -7.98 3.50 -9.92
N LEU A 180 -9.09 3.29 -9.22
CA LEU A 180 -9.75 1.99 -9.15
C LEU A 180 -10.27 1.54 -10.52
N GLU A 181 -10.85 2.45 -11.29
CA GLU A 181 -11.32 2.17 -12.65
C GLU A 181 -10.19 1.80 -13.61
N GLU A 182 -9.07 2.52 -13.56
CA GLU A 182 -7.89 2.19 -14.37
C GLU A 182 -7.29 0.84 -13.97
N MET A 183 -7.29 0.50 -12.67
CA MET A 183 -6.90 -0.85 -12.22
C MET A 183 -7.84 -1.93 -12.76
N VAL A 184 -9.16 -1.70 -12.77
CA VAL A 184 -10.14 -2.64 -13.35
C VAL A 184 -9.97 -2.77 -14.86
N LYS A 185 -9.77 -1.65 -15.59
CA LYS A 185 -9.46 -1.67 -17.03
C LYS A 185 -8.18 -2.46 -17.31
N ALA A 186 -7.23 -2.43 -16.39
CA ALA A 186 -5.99 -3.21 -16.44
C ALA A 186 -6.12 -4.66 -15.95
N GLY A 187 -7.32 -5.13 -15.59
CA GLY A 187 -7.59 -6.53 -15.25
C GLY A 187 -7.77 -6.83 -13.76
N ALA A 188 -7.91 -5.81 -12.90
CA ALA A 188 -8.27 -6.03 -11.50
C ALA A 188 -9.76 -6.45 -11.36
N PRO A 189 -10.14 -7.18 -10.30
CA PRO A 189 -11.52 -7.61 -10.08
C PRO A 189 -12.47 -6.41 -9.94
N LYS A 190 -13.64 -6.45 -10.59
CA LYS A 190 -14.60 -5.32 -10.59
C LYS A 190 -15.05 -4.91 -9.19
N GLU A 191 -15.06 -5.85 -8.25
CA GLU A 191 -15.45 -5.60 -6.86
C GLU A 191 -14.55 -4.63 -6.11
N ILE A 192 -13.33 -4.33 -6.59
CA ILE A 192 -12.47 -3.35 -5.92
C ILE A 192 -13.09 -1.94 -5.91
N ILE A 193 -13.99 -1.65 -6.84
CA ILE A 193 -14.67 -0.35 -6.96
C ILE A 193 -15.67 -0.14 -5.82
N TYR A 194 -16.38 -1.20 -5.41
CA TYR A 194 -17.47 -1.08 -4.43
C TYR A 194 -17.18 -1.76 -3.09
N SER A 195 -16.20 -2.66 -3.00
CA SER A 195 -15.89 -3.32 -1.73
C SER A 195 -15.40 -2.32 -0.69
N GLY A 196 -15.94 -2.39 0.54
CA GLY A 196 -15.53 -1.53 1.64
C GLY A 196 -14.12 -1.79 2.17
N LYS A 197 -13.53 -2.94 1.83
CA LYS A 197 -12.14 -3.31 2.14
C LYS A 197 -11.51 -4.00 0.92
N PRO A 198 -11.31 -3.24 -0.18
CA PRO A 198 -10.90 -3.82 -1.45
C PRO A 198 -9.45 -4.32 -1.41
N HIS A 199 -9.20 -5.43 -2.09
CA HIS A 199 -7.86 -5.98 -2.30
C HIS A 199 -7.76 -6.66 -3.66
N ILE A 200 -6.54 -6.74 -4.21
CA ILE A 200 -6.27 -7.36 -5.53
C ILE A 200 -5.51 -8.68 -5.39
N GLY A 201 -4.66 -8.84 -4.37
CA GLY A 201 -3.74 -9.98 -4.25
C GLY A 201 -2.53 -9.87 -5.18
N THR A 202 -1.41 -10.46 -4.76
CA THR A 202 -0.12 -10.33 -5.46
C THR A 202 -0.15 -10.94 -6.87
N ASP A 203 -0.84 -12.06 -7.04
CA ASP A 203 -0.98 -12.79 -8.30
C ASP A 203 -1.66 -11.96 -9.38
N ILE A 204 -2.74 -11.27 -9.04
CA ILE A 204 -3.46 -10.41 -9.98
C ILE A 204 -2.72 -9.08 -10.18
N LEU A 205 -2.12 -8.51 -9.13
CA LEU A 205 -1.39 -7.25 -9.21
C LEU A 205 -0.28 -7.28 -10.26
N LYS A 206 0.43 -8.40 -10.42
CA LYS A 206 1.48 -8.57 -11.44
C LYS A 206 0.95 -8.31 -12.85
N ASN A 207 -0.26 -8.77 -13.16
CA ASN A 207 -0.90 -8.54 -14.45
C ASN A 207 -1.42 -7.10 -14.58
N VAL A 208 -2.00 -6.55 -13.51
CA VAL A 208 -2.51 -5.17 -13.49
C VAL A 208 -1.39 -4.18 -13.79
N VAL A 209 -0.24 -4.28 -13.12
CA VAL A 209 0.87 -3.34 -13.34
C VAL A 209 1.43 -3.43 -14.76
N LYS A 210 1.57 -4.65 -15.30
CA LYS A 210 1.97 -4.91 -16.69
C LYS A 210 1.00 -4.30 -17.70
N ASN A 211 -0.30 -4.41 -17.45
CA ASN A 211 -1.30 -3.85 -18.36
C ASN A 211 -1.32 -2.32 -18.31
N ILE A 212 -1.11 -1.71 -17.14
CA ILE A 212 -0.93 -0.24 -17.04
C ILE A 212 0.33 0.20 -17.78
N ARG A 213 1.46 -0.52 -17.65
CA ARG A 213 2.69 -0.29 -18.45
C ARG A 213 2.37 -0.26 -19.94
N ASN A 214 1.66 -1.28 -20.44
CA ASN A 214 1.30 -1.38 -21.85
C ASN A 214 0.43 -0.20 -22.31
N THR A 215 -0.52 0.24 -21.47
CA THR A 215 -1.34 1.43 -21.73
C THR A 215 -0.46 2.68 -21.83
N ILE A 216 0.45 2.92 -20.88
CA ILE A 216 1.38 4.07 -20.91
C ILE A 216 2.20 4.08 -22.20
N ASN A 217 2.77 2.92 -22.57
CA ASN A 217 3.55 2.78 -23.80
C ASN A 217 2.71 3.05 -25.06
N SER A 218 1.46 2.54 -25.11
CA SER A 218 0.54 2.76 -26.23
C SER A 218 0.15 4.24 -26.42
N LEU A 219 0.22 5.03 -25.34
CA LEU A 219 -0.04 6.46 -25.32
C LEU A 219 1.23 7.30 -25.56
N GLY A 220 2.33 6.67 -25.97
CA GLY A 220 3.60 7.33 -26.32
C GLY A 220 4.51 7.63 -25.13
N GLY A 221 4.19 7.14 -23.93
CA GLY A 221 5.13 7.10 -22.82
C GLY A 221 6.26 6.10 -23.09
N GLU A 222 7.39 6.29 -22.41
CA GLU A 222 8.55 5.40 -22.50
C GLU A 222 8.93 4.95 -21.10
N ILE A 223 9.20 3.65 -20.94
CA ILE A 223 9.53 3.04 -19.65
C ILE A 223 10.88 2.34 -19.79
N ARG A 224 11.87 2.80 -19.04
CA ARG A 224 13.22 2.23 -19.00
C ARG A 224 13.39 1.48 -17.67
N PHE A 225 13.37 0.15 -17.74
CA PHE A 225 13.73 -0.73 -16.61
C PHE A 225 15.25 -0.86 -16.49
N ASN A 226 15.73 -1.43 -15.38
CA ASN A 226 17.17 -1.56 -15.09
C ASN A 226 17.91 -0.22 -15.24
N SER A 227 17.24 0.87 -14.89
CA SER A 227 17.68 2.24 -15.12
C SER A 227 17.66 3.00 -13.82
N LYS A 228 18.84 3.17 -13.21
CA LYS A 228 18.98 3.76 -11.88
C LYS A 228 19.31 5.25 -11.99
N LEU A 229 18.56 6.08 -11.26
CA LEU A 229 18.91 7.48 -11.06
C LEU A 229 20.19 7.56 -10.21
N GLU A 230 21.26 8.10 -10.78
CA GLU A 230 22.56 8.26 -10.13
C GLU A 230 22.80 9.69 -9.63
N ASN A 231 22.32 10.70 -10.38
CA ASN A 231 22.48 12.10 -9.99
C ASN A 231 21.41 13.01 -10.63
N VAL A 232 21.24 14.22 -10.07
CA VAL A 232 20.45 15.31 -10.65
C VAL A 232 21.39 16.46 -10.99
N ILE A 233 21.38 16.89 -12.25
CA ILE A 233 22.19 18.03 -12.72
C ILE A 233 21.37 19.30 -12.50
N ILE A 234 21.92 20.19 -11.66
CA ILE A 234 21.28 21.43 -11.23
C ILE A 234 21.99 22.62 -11.90
N LYS A 235 21.21 23.49 -12.53
CA LYS A 235 21.70 24.75 -13.12
C LYS A 235 20.80 25.91 -12.70
N ASP A 236 21.39 26.98 -12.18
CA ASP A 236 20.67 28.18 -11.73
C ASP A 236 19.50 27.89 -10.77
N GLY A 237 19.68 26.92 -9.86
CA GLY A 237 18.66 26.49 -8.90
C GLY A 237 17.47 25.72 -9.50
N LYS A 238 17.64 25.15 -10.71
CA LYS A 238 16.63 24.39 -11.44
C LYS A 238 17.18 23.03 -11.87
N VAL A 239 16.30 22.04 -11.98
CA VAL A 239 16.62 20.77 -12.66
C VAL A 239 16.95 21.09 -14.13
N ASN A 240 18.09 20.58 -14.61
CA ASN A 240 18.52 20.70 -16.00
C ASN A 240 18.56 19.33 -16.69
N ALA A 241 19.05 18.31 -16.00
CA ALA A 241 19.15 16.94 -16.48
C ALA A 241 19.21 15.95 -15.31
N ILE A 242 19.11 14.67 -15.60
CA ILE A 242 19.43 13.58 -14.67
C ILE A 242 20.51 12.68 -15.26
N ILE A 243 21.28 12.02 -14.39
CA ILE A 243 22.19 10.96 -14.78
C ILE A 243 21.54 9.61 -14.47
N VAL A 244 21.39 8.78 -15.49
CA VAL A 244 20.82 7.43 -15.41
C VAL A 244 21.78 6.46 -16.06
N ASN A 245 22.27 5.47 -15.31
CA ASN A 245 23.27 4.52 -15.81
C ASN A 245 24.45 5.22 -16.54
N LYS A 246 24.94 6.34 -16.00
CA LYS A 246 25.98 7.21 -16.59
C LYS A 246 25.60 7.96 -17.87
N GLU A 247 24.36 7.86 -18.35
CA GLU A 247 23.81 8.67 -19.45
C GLU A 247 23.14 9.93 -18.90
N GLU A 248 23.39 11.07 -19.54
CA GLU A 248 22.68 12.32 -19.24
C GLU A 248 21.36 12.38 -20.02
N ILE A 249 20.26 12.59 -19.30
CA ILE A 249 18.92 12.78 -19.86
C ILE A 249 18.45 14.20 -19.51
N PRO A 250 18.39 15.13 -20.48
CA PRO A 250 17.86 16.48 -20.26
C PRO A 250 16.41 16.46 -19.77
N CYS A 251 16.11 17.23 -18.72
CA CYS A 251 14.74 17.39 -18.23
C CYS A 251 14.61 18.64 -17.36
N GLU A 252 13.47 19.33 -17.47
CA GLU A 252 13.12 20.47 -16.60
C GLU A 252 12.04 20.12 -15.56
N ASN A 253 11.33 19.00 -15.77
CA ASN A 253 10.25 18.54 -14.89
C ASN A 253 10.52 17.08 -14.49
N LEU A 254 10.93 16.89 -13.23
CA LEU A 254 11.34 15.61 -12.65
C LEU A 254 10.41 15.23 -11.50
N ILE A 255 9.55 14.23 -11.71
CA ILE A 255 8.74 13.63 -10.65
C ILE A 255 9.56 12.56 -9.96
N LEU A 256 9.78 12.72 -8.65
CA LEU A 256 10.56 11.80 -7.85
C LEU A 256 9.64 10.91 -7.01
N ALA A 257 9.34 9.71 -7.52
CA ALA A 257 8.39 8.74 -6.96
C ALA A 257 9.09 7.44 -6.51
N ILE A 258 10.21 7.59 -5.80
CA ILE A 258 11.24 6.56 -5.57
C ILE A 258 10.91 5.49 -4.51
N GLY A 259 9.75 5.58 -3.85
CA GLY A 259 9.44 4.77 -2.66
C GLY A 259 10.37 5.07 -1.48
N HIS A 260 10.09 4.49 -0.31
CA HIS A 260 10.87 4.80 0.91
C HIS A 260 12.11 3.92 1.11
N SER A 261 12.38 2.99 0.21
CA SER A 261 13.49 2.04 0.31
C SER A 261 14.71 2.46 -0.52
N SER A 262 14.61 3.49 -1.38
CA SER A 262 15.71 4.00 -2.22
C SER A 262 16.66 4.89 -1.43
N ARG A 263 17.33 4.29 -0.43
CA ARG A 263 18.18 4.97 0.55
C ARG A 263 19.38 5.66 -0.09
N ASP A 264 20.01 5.02 -1.07
CA ASP A 264 21.07 5.59 -1.91
C ASP A 264 20.61 6.87 -2.63
N THR A 265 19.37 6.91 -3.12
CA THR A 265 18.81 8.12 -3.71
C THR A 265 18.61 9.22 -2.65
N TYR A 266 18.17 8.91 -1.43
CA TYR A 266 18.12 9.91 -0.36
C TYR A 266 19.49 10.50 -0.03
N GLU A 267 20.54 9.67 0.02
CA GLU A 267 21.91 10.13 0.22
C GLU A 267 22.39 11.04 -0.90
N MET A 268 22.08 10.69 -2.17
CA MET A 268 22.40 11.53 -3.33
C MET A 268 21.69 12.88 -3.28
N LEU A 269 20.40 12.91 -2.93
CA LEU A 269 19.63 14.15 -2.79
C LEU A 269 20.20 15.04 -1.68
N TYR A 270 20.56 14.43 -0.55
CA TYR A 270 21.17 15.16 0.57
C TYR A 270 22.52 15.77 0.16
N LYS A 271 23.37 15.02 -0.55
CA LYS A 271 24.65 15.52 -1.09
C LYS A 271 24.46 16.67 -2.09
N ASN A 272 23.34 16.69 -2.81
CA ASN A 272 22.96 17.78 -3.72
C ASN A 272 22.21 18.94 -3.04
N ASN A 273 22.22 19.00 -1.70
CA ASN A 273 21.56 20.04 -0.91
C ASN A 273 20.04 20.15 -1.15
N ILE A 274 19.40 19.06 -1.54
CA ILE A 274 17.94 19.01 -1.62
C ILE A 274 17.38 18.96 -0.20
N PHE A 275 16.52 19.91 0.12
CA PHE A 275 15.94 20.04 1.44
C PHE A 275 15.09 18.82 1.81
N MET A 276 15.34 18.28 3.00
CA MET A 276 14.60 17.16 3.56
C MET A 276 14.62 17.18 5.08
N GLU A 277 13.60 16.61 5.69
CA GLU A 277 13.41 16.59 7.14
C GLU A 277 13.32 15.15 7.64
N SER A 278 13.83 14.88 8.84
CA SER A 278 13.64 13.59 9.51
C SER A 278 12.16 13.41 9.85
N LYS A 279 11.59 12.24 9.58
CA LYS A 279 10.18 11.95 9.77
C LYS A 279 9.98 10.75 10.69
N ALA A 280 8.99 10.81 11.57
CA ALA A 280 8.57 9.67 12.39
C ALA A 280 8.02 8.52 11.53
N PHE A 281 8.22 7.30 12.00
CA PHE A 281 7.70 6.06 11.42
C PHE A 281 7.42 5.04 12.52
N ALA A 282 7.20 3.77 12.18
CA ALA A 282 7.04 2.70 13.15
C ALA A 282 7.88 1.48 12.80
N ILE A 283 8.35 0.78 13.83
CA ILE A 283 9.09 -0.48 13.70
C ILE A 283 8.50 -1.56 14.59
N GLY A 284 8.75 -2.82 14.27
CA GLY A 284 8.32 -3.93 15.12
C GLY A 284 8.62 -5.27 14.47
N VAL A 285 7.65 -6.17 14.53
CA VAL A 285 7.79 -7.58 14.14
C VAL A 285 6.59 -8.04 13.32
N ARG A 286 6.76 -9.06 12.49
CA ARG A 286 5.62 -9.77 11.90
C ARG A 286 5.14 -10.85 12.85
N VAL A 287 3.82 -10.95 12.99
CA VAL A 287 3.18 -12.03 13.74
C VAL A 287 2.37 -12.92 12.83
N GLU A 288 2.37 -14.22 13.10
CA GLU A 288 1.55 -15.20 12.38
C GLU A 288 0.67 -15.99 13.34
N HIS A 289 -0.58 -16.21 12.90
CA HIS A 289 -1.60 -17.00 13.56
C HIS A 289 -2.24 -17.92 12.54
N LEU A 290 -2.79 -19.07 12.96
CA LEU A 290 -3.65 -19.85 12.06
C LEU A 290 -4.82 -18.98 11.60
N LYS A 291 -5.04 -18.90 10.28
CA LYS A 291 -6.14 -18.14 9.66
C LYS A 291 -7.49 -18.54 10.24
N GLU A 292 -7.69 -19.84 10.45
CA GLU A 292 -8.92 -20.38 11.04
C GLU A 292 -9.20 -19.82 12.45
N MET A 293 -8.15 -19.61 13.26
CA MET A 293 -8.31 -19.01 14.59
C MET A 293 -8.81 -17.57 14.48
N ILE A 294 -8.27 -16.80 13.53
CA ILE A 294 -8.72 -15.42 13.28
C ILE A 294 -10.16 -15.41 12.74
N ASP A 295 -10.48 -16.27 11.78
CA ASP A 295 -11.82 -16.41 11.21
C ASP A 295 -12.86 -16.73 12.30
N LYS A 296 -12.56 -17.67 13.20
CA LYS A 296 -13.43 -18.02 14.34
C LYS A 296 -13.60 -16.87 15.32
N ASN A 297 -12.54 -16.12 15.62
CA ASN A 297 -12.63 -14.97 16.52
C ASN A 297 -13.46 -13.82 15.92
N GLN A 298 -13.37 -13.58 14.61
CA GLN A 298 -14.06 -12.46 13.95
C GLN A 298 -15.49 -12.80 13.52
N TYR A 299 -15.73 -14.03 13.04
CA TYR A 299 -17.01 -14.44 12.46
C TYR A 299 -17.77 -15.48 13.28
N GLY A 300 -17.17 -16.04 14.33
CA GLY A 300 -17.80 -17.03 15.19
C GLY A 300 -18.25 -18.26 14.40
N LYS A 301 -19.52 -18.64 14.55
CA LYS A 301 -20.13 -19.80 13.87
C LYS A 301 -20.18 -19.69 12.34
N TYR A 302 -19.99 -18.49 11.77
CA TYR A 302 -19.99 -18.25 10.33
C TYR A 302 -18.58 -18.32 9.72
N ALA A 303 -17.55 -18.62 10.51
CA ALA A 303 -16.20 -18.84 9.98
C ALA A 303 -16.24 -19.92 8.88
N GLY A 304 -15.66 -19.61 7.71
CA GLY A 304 -15.67 -20.49 6.54
C GLY A 304 -16.92 -20.39 5.65
N HIS A 305 -17.88 -19.52 5.97
CA HIS A 305 -19.03 -19.28 5.10
C HIS A 305 -18.58 -18.73 3.73
N SER A 306 -19.14 -19.25 2.64
CA SER A 306 -18.70 -18.98 1.25
C SER A 306 -18.75 -17.50 0.84
N ARG A 307 -19.69 -16.73 1.39
CA ARG A 307 -19.77 -15.27 1.18
C ARG A 307 -18.79 -14.44 2.00
N LEU A 308 -18.15 -15.03 3.01
CA LEU A 308 -17.15 -14.35 3.80
C LEU A 308 -15.76 -14.65 3.24
N LYS A 309 -15.01 -13.58 2.97
CA LYS A 309 -13.58 -13.70 2.70
C LYS A 309 -12.84 -13.99 4.02
N ALA A 310 -11.57 -14.35 3.94
CA ALA A 310 -10.72 -14.50 5.12
C ALA A 310 -10.78 -13.25 6.01
N ALA A 311 -10.96 -13.47 7.31
CA ALA A 311 -11.20 -12.40 8.27
C ALA A 311 -9.99 -11.51 8.45
N ASP A 312 -10.24 -10.22 8.68
CA ASP A 312 -9.21 -9.24 8.97
C ASP A 312 -9.31 -8.70 10.41
N TYR A 313 -8.27 -8.02 10.88
CA TYR A 313 -8.30 -7.33 12.17
C TYR A 313 -7.54 -6.01 12.11
N ARG A 314 -7.92 -5.08 13.00
CA ARG A 314 -7.16 -3.87 13.28
C ARG A 314 -7.08 -3.66 14.79
N LEU A 315 -5.87 -3.67 15.32
CA LEU A 315 -5.60 -3.57 16.74
C LEU A 315 -4.75 -2.33 17.02
N THR A 316 -5.07 -1.65 18.11
CA THR A 316 -4.34 -0.48 18.61
C THR A 316 -4.32 -0.51 20.12
N TYR A 317 -3.18 -0.18 20.70
CA TYR A 317 -2.93 -0.08 22.13
C TYR A 317 -2.04 1.13 22.39
N LYS A 318 -2.25 1.80 23.52
CA LYS A 318 -1.40 2.89 23.98
C LYS A 318 -0.73 2.42 25.27
N THR A 319 0.60 2.42 25.29
CA THR A 319 1.36 1.95 26.45
C THR A 319 1.13 2.86 27.65
N LYS A 320 1.15 2.26 28.83
CA LYS A 320 0.89 3.01 30.08
C LYS A 320 2.04 3.93 30.44
N ASN A 321 3.27 3.42 30.34
CA ASN A 321 4.46 4.13 30.83
C ASN A 321 5.06 5.08 29.78
N SER A 322 5.24 4.60 28.55
CA SER A 322 5.90 5.36 27.48
C SER A 322 4.94 6.18 26.60
N ASN A 323 3.62 6.04 26.79
CA ASN A 323 2.57 6.71 26.00
C ASN A 323 2.65 6.47 24.48
N ARG A 324 3.41 5.45 24.04
CA ARG A 324 3.63 5.09 22.64
C ARG A 324 2.45 4.29 22.11
N ALA A 325 2.19 4.42 20.81
CA ALA A 325 1.17 3.64 20.13
C ALA A 325 1.75 2.32 19.62
N VAL A 326 1.12 1.21 19.99
CA VAL A 326 1.35 -0.12 19.42
C VAL A 326 0.14 -0.50 18.58
N TYR A 327 0.35 -0.92 17.34
CA TYR A 327 -0.78 -1.20 16.45
C TYR A 327 -0.46 -2.26 15.40
N SER A 328 -1.51 -2.90 14.89
CA SER A 328 -1.39 -3.79 13.74
C SER A 328 -1.35 -3.00 12.43
N PHE A 329 -0.41 -3.37 11.57
CA PHE A 329 -0.12 -2.75 10.29
C PHE A 329 -0.02 -3.83 9.21
N CYS A 330 -0.48 -3.49 8.00
CA CYS A 330 -0.44 -4.38 6.82
C CYS A 330 -0.90 -5.83 7.13
N MET A 331 -2.04 -5.97 7.82
CA MET A 331 -2.64 -7.26 8.16
C MET A 331 -3.06 -7.99 6.87
N CYS A 332 -2.50 -9.17 6.62
CA CYS A 332 -2.67 -10.01 5.44
C CYS A 332 -3.41 -11.31 5.84
N PRO A 333 -4.73 -11.39 5.60
CA PRO A 333 -5.49 -12.61 5.87
C PRO A 333 -5.01 -13.75 4.95
N GLY A 334 -4.86 -14.96 5.49
CA GLY A 334 -4.51 -16.15 4.71
C GLY A 334 -3.33 -15.91 3.77
N GLY A 335 -2.28 -15.31 4.29
CA GLY A 335 -1.11 -14.81 3.57
C GLY A 335 0.20 -15.35 4.11
N GLU A 336 1.29 -14.73 3.66
CA GLU A 336 2.66 -15.12 3.97
C GLU A 336 3.46 -13.91 4.44
N VAL A 337 4.39 -14.12 5.37
CA VAL A 337 5.44 -13.17 5.72
C VAL A 337 6.55 -13.32 4.70
N VAL A 338 7.09 -12.22 4.19
CA VAL A 338 8.07 -12.23 3.09
C VAL A 338 9.36 -11.53 3.47
N ALA A 339 10.48 -12.05 2.94
CA ALA A 339 11.76 -11.35 2.97
C ALA A 339 11.70 -10.14 2.03
N ALA A 340 11.88 -8.95 2.60
CA ALA A 340 11.65 -7.68 1.92
C ALA A 340 12.92 -6.83 1.83
N ALA A 341 14.09 -7.43 2.06
CA ALA A 341 15.39 -6.77 2.00
C ALA A 341 15.67 -6.20 0.62
N SER A 342 16.41 -5.09 0.59
CA SER A 342 16.87 -4.43 -0.64
C SER A 342 18.31 -3.94 -0.53
N GLU A 343 19.01 -4.28 0.55
CA GLU A 343 20.41 -3.95 0.79
C GLU A 343 21.11 -5.21 1.31
N GLU A 344 22.39 -5.36 0.97
CA GLU A 344 23.19 -6.50 1.41
C GLU A 344 23.40 -6.49 2.92
N GLY A 345 23.34 -7.67 3.55
CA GLY A 345 23.57 -7.82 4.99
C GLY A 345 22.50 -7.20 5.89
N LEU A 346 21.32 -6.86 5.34
CA LEU A 346 20.19 -6.29 6.05
C LEU A 346 18.96 -7.20 5.96
N LEU A 347 18.25 -7.38 7.08
CA LEU A 347 17.03 -8.19 7.13
C LEU A 347 15.82 -7.33 7.51
N VAL A 348 14.80 -7.39 6.66
CA VAL A 348 13.49 -6.77 6.91
C VAL A 348 12.37 -7.67 6.39
N THR A 349 11.26 -7.69 7.10
CA THR A 349 10.05 -8.42 6.74
C THR A 349 9.01 -7.51 6.08
N ASN A 350 8.07 -8.14 5.38
CA ASN A 350 6.75 -7.58 5.07
C ASN A 350 5.73 -8.72 5.02
N GLY A 351 4.53 -8.46 4.51
CA GLY A 351 3.50 -9.48 4.34
C GLY A 351 2.75 -9.33 3.03
N MET A 352 2.33 -10.47 2.48
CA MET A 352 1.55 -10.55 1.26
C MET A 352 0.41 -11.56 1.39
N SER A 353 -0.57 -11.46 0.50
CA SER A 353 -1.56 -12.51 0.28
C SER A 353 -1.85 -12.62 -1.21
N TYR A 354 -2.23 -13.82 -1.64
CA TYR A 354 -2.88 -14.04 -2.93
C TYR A 354 -4.33 -13.56 -2.87
N TYR A 355 -4.96 -13.38 -4.02
CA TYR A 355 -6.36 -12.97 -4.10
C TYR A 355 -7.30 -13.93 -3.34
N SER A 356 -7.01 -15.23 -3.37
CA SER A 356 -7.78 -16.25 -2.65
C SER A 356 -7.71 -16.14 -1.12
N ARG A 357 -6.65 -15.53 -0.57
CA ARG A 357 -6.38 -15.43 0.89
C ARG A 357 -6.58 -16.77 1.62
N ASN A 358 -6.07 -17.85 1.05
CA ASN A 358 -6.34 -19.22 1.49
C ASN A 358 -5.11 -19.95 2.06
N LYS A 359 -4.02 -19.25 2.37
CA LYS A 359 -2.89 -19.86 3.10
C LYS A 359 -3.26 -20.15 4.56
N ASP A 360 -2.48 -21.02 5.18
CA ASP A 360 -2.74 -21.51 6.54
C ASP A 360 -2.71 -20.40 7.59
N ASN A 361 -1.84 -19.40 7.40
CA ASN A 361 -1.63 -18.33 8.37
C ASN A 361 -2.27 -17.00 7.93
N SER A 362 -2.76 -16.24 8.90
CA SER A 362 -2.95 -14.80 8.79
C SER A 362 -1.80 -14.10 9.48
N ASN A 363 -1.26 -13.04 8.87
CA ASN A 363 -0.14 -12.30 9.45
C ASN A 363 -0.40 -10.79 9.52
N SER A 364 0.29 -10.09 10.42
CA SER A 364 0.36 -8.63 10.41
C SER A 364 1.67 -8.16 11.03
N ALA A 365 2.11 -6.95 10.69
CA ALA A 365 3.16 -6.31 11.46
C ALA A 365 2.53 -5.74 12.74
N ILE A 366 3.11 -6.01 13.90
CA ILE A 366 2.79 -5.31 15.14
C ILE A 366 3.94 -4.33 15.40
N VAL A 367 3.62 -3.05 15.34
CA VAL A 367 4.63 -1.98 15.27
C VAL A 367 4.39 -0.92 16.32
N VAL A 368 5.48 -0.26 16.71
CA VAL A 368 5.56 0.80 17.70
C VAL A 368 6.10 2.05 17.02
N SER A 369 5.47 3.20 17.28
CA SER A 369 5.94 4.47 16.73
C SER A 369 7.31 4.88 17.30
N VAL A 370 8.18 5.32 16.41
CA VAL A 370 9.50 5.92 16.69
C VAL A 370 9.58 7.31 16.05
N THR A 371 10.21 8.25 16.75
CA THR A 371 10.25 9.66 16.37
C THR A 371 11.70 10.14 16.16
N PRO A 372 11.93 11.32 15.53
CA PRO A 372 13.27 11.86 15.34
C PRO A 372 14.12 11.96 16.62
N GLU A 373 13.50 12.08 17.79
CA GLU A 373 14.17 12.09 19.10
C GLU A 373 14.77 10.73 19.48
N ASP A 374 14.28 9.64 18.89
CA ASP A 374 14.78 8.28 19.09
C ASP A 374 16.00 7.95 18.21
N PHE A 375 16.35 8.82 17.26
CA PHE A 375 17.38 8.56 16.25
C PHE A 375 18.68 9.28 16.56
N GLU A 376 19.79 8.54 16.55
CA GLU A 376 21.13 9.11 16.72
C GLU A 376 21.58 9.90 15.48
N GLY A 377 22.33 10.98 15.70
CA GLY A 377 22.91 11.80 14.64
C GLY A 377 22.17 13.11 14.36
N ASN A 378 22.79 13.94 13.51
CA ASN A 378 22.40 15.34 13.29
C ASN A 378 21.96 15.65 11.84
N THR A 379 21.80 14.62 11.00
CA THR A 379 21.35 14.77 9.61
C THR A 379 19.88 14.37 9.50
N PRO A 380 19.14 14.84 8.48
CA PRO A 380 17.77 14.38 8.24
C PRO A 380 17.69 12.88 7.92
N LEU A 381 18.81 12.25 7.55
CA LEU A 381 18.91 10.82 7.23
C LEU A 381 18.97 9.91 8.47
N LYS A 382 19.03 10.46 9.69
CA LYS A 382 19.17 9.66 10.91
C LYS A 382 18.12 8.56 11.12
N GLY A 383 16.88 8.80 10.68
CA GLY A 383 15.83 7.77 10.73
C GLY A 383 16.09 6.59 9.79
N MET A 384 16.74 6.84 8.65
CA MET A 384 17.15 5.81 7.69
C MET A 384 18.32 4.97 8.25
N GLU A 385 19.29 5.61 8.89
CA GLU A 385 20.40 4.91 9.56
C GLU A 385 19.92 4.08 10.75
N PHE A 386 18.95 4.59 11.51
CA PHE A 386 18.27 3.83 12.55
C PHE A 386 17.64 2.54 12.00
N GLN A 387 16.97 2.60 10.83
CA GLN A 387 16.46 1.40 10.18
C GLN A 387 17.59 0.43 9.79
N ARG A 388 18.66 0.92 9.14
CA ARG A 388 19.81 0.09 8.73
C ARG A 388 20.46 -0.61 9.92
N TYR A 389 20.59 0.08 11.04
CA TYR A 389 21.17 -0.47 12.27
C TYR A 389 20.40 -1.71 12.74
N TYR A 390 19.09 -1.59 12.92
CA TYR A 390 18.28 -2.72 13.39
C TYR A 390 18.11 -3.82 12.34
N GLU A 391 18.02 -3.47 11.06
CA GLU A 391 18.02 -4.47 9.97
C GLU A 391 19.31 -5.30 9.95
N ARG A 392 20.46 -4.69 10.25
CA ARG A 392 21.75 -5.39 10.35
C ARG A 392 21.81 -6.31 11.57
N LEU A 393 21.27 -5.87 12.71
CA LEU A 393 21.16 -6.71 13.89
C LEU A 393 20.29 -7.94 13.62
N ALA A 394 19.15 -7.76 12.95
CA ALA A 394 18.27 -8.87 12.60
C ALA A 394 18.91 -9.85 11.61
N TYR A 395 19.68 -9.35 10.64
CA TYR A 395 20.45 -10.19 9.70
C TYR A 395 21.50 -11.05 10.44
N LYS A 396 22.28 -10.43 11.33
CA LYS A 396 23.27 -11.12 12.16
C LYS A 396 22.62 -12.15 13.07
N LEU A 397 21.53 -11.77 13.73
CA LEU A 397 20.78 -12.65 14.62
C LEU A 397 20.24 -13.87 13.87
N GLY A 398 19.77 -13.66 12.64
CA GLY A 398 19.30 -14.69 11.71
C GLY A 398 20.39 -15.62 11.15
N GLY A 399 21.67 -15.39 11.44
CA GLY A 399 22.76 -16.26 10.98
C GLY A 399 23.42 -15.81 9.67
N GLU A 400 23.27 -14.54 9.28
CA GLU A 400 23.98 -13.93 8.15
C GLU A 400 23.77 -14.64 6.80
N ASN A 401 22.60 -15.24 6.61
CA ASN A 401 22.19 -15.98 5.40
C ASN A 401 20.76 -15.67 4.96
N TYR A 402 20.20 -14.55 5.44
CA TYR A 402 18.81 -14.12 5.26
C TYR A 402 17.73 -15.01 5.89
N ASN A 403 18.08 -15.99 6.73
CA ASN A 403 17.09 -16.60 7.62
C ASN A 403 16.59 -15.54 8.62
N ALA A 404 15.28 -15.54 8.90
CA ALA A 404 14.71 -14.64 9.90
C ALA A 404 14.83 -15.20 11.32
N PRO A 405 15.11 -14.35 12.33
CA PRO A 405 14.91 -14.75 13.72
C PRO A 405 13.41 -15.01 13.97
N VAL A 406 13.09 -16.15 14.55
CA VAL A 406 11.73 -16.57 14.92
C VAL A 406 11.64 -16.90 16.40
N GLN A 407 10.53 -16.52 17.03
CA GLN A 407 10.27 -16.74 18.44
C GLN A 407 8.76 -16.92 18.68
N LEU A 408 8.36 -17.81 19.60
CA LEU A 408 6.97 -17.87 20.04
C LEU A 408 6.63 -16.60 20.83
N ILE A 409 5.43 -16.04 20.61
CA ILE A 409 5.00 -14.84 21.33
C ILE A 409 4.98 -15.09 22.85
N GLU A 410 4.56 -16.27 23.28
CA GLU A 410 4.50 -16.63 24.70
C GLU A 410 5.89 -16.69 25.36
N ASP A 411 6.93 -17.06 24.60
CA ASP A 411 8.30 -17.10 25.10
C ASP A 411 8.92 -15.70 25.10
N PHE A 412 8.62 -14.89 24.07
CA PHE A 412 8.98 -13.48 24.04
C PHE A 412 8.41 -12.71 25.25
N LEU A 413 7.15 -12.97 25.62
CA LEU A 413 6.53 -12.37 26.81
C LEU A 413 7.18 -12.82 28.13
N LYS A 414 7.85 -13.99 28.15
CA LYS A 414 8.51 -14.57 29.33
C LYS A 414 10.03 -14.40 29.33
N ASP A 415 10.59 -13.66 28.37
CA ASP A 415 12.03 -13.49 28.19
C ASP A 415 12.77 -14.82 28.00
N LYS A 416 12.20 -15.74 27.20
CA LYS A 416 12.76 -17.06 26.90
C LYS A 416 13.02 -17.27 25.42
N ASN A 417 14.03 -18.08 25.12
CA ASN A 417 14.23 -18.61 23.77
C ASN A 417 13.21 -19.72 23.49
N SER A 418 12.65 -19.71 22.29
CA SER A 418 11.89 -20.85 21.79
C SER A 418 12.83 -21.95 21.31
N SER A 419 12.39 -23.21 21.45
CA SER A 419 13.15 -24.39 21.03
C SER A 419 12.40 -25.28 20.04
N LYS A 420 11.09 -25.07 19.87
CA LYS A 420 10.22 -25.80 18.96
C LYS A 420 9.02 -24.96 18.57
N LEU A 421 8.45 -25.24 17.39
CA LEU A 421 7.22 -24.61 16.92
C LEU A 421 6.00 -25.21 17.63
N GLY A 422 4.91 -24.43 17.66
CA GLY A 422 3.57 -24.92 17.95
C GLY A 422 2.84 -25.34 16.67
N ALA A 423 1.53 -25.08 16.61
CA ALA A 423 0.72 -25.38 15.43
C ALA A 423 0.97 -24.43 14.25
N VAL A 424 1.39 -23.18 14.52
CA VAL A 424 1.72 -22.19 13.50
C VAL A 424 3.13 -22.47 12.96
N LYS A 425 3.25 -22.59 11.64
CA LYS A 425 4.53 -22.74 10.94
C LYS A 425 4.93 -21.42 10.30
N PRO A 426 6.18 -20.94 10.44
CA PRO A 426 6.63 -19.73 9.77
C PRO A 426 6.46 -19.83 8.26
N SER A 427 5.84 -18.83 7.65
CA SER A 427 5.70 -18.76 6.19
C SER A 427 6.89 -18.07 5.51
N TYR A 428 7.72 -17.37 6.29
CA TYR A 428 8.90 -16.68 5.80
C TYR A 428 9.90 -17.64 5.15
N LYS A 429 10.38 -17.20 3.98
CA LYS A 429 11.49 -17.83 3.24
C LYS A 429 12.60 -16.79 3.07
N PRO A 430 13.90 -17.18 2.99
CA PRO A 430 14.43 -18.53 2.73
C PRO A 430 14.37 -19.52 3.88
N GLY A 431 14.35 -19.04 5.11
CA GLY A 431 14.29 -19.90 6.29
C GLY A 431 14.23 -19.09 7.57
N TYR A 432 14.39 -19.77 8.69
CA TYR A 432 14.33 -19.13 10.01
C TYR A 432 15.25 -19.82 11.01
N GLU A 433 15.59 -19.10 12.07
CA GLU A 433 16.36 -19.58 13.20
C GLU A 433 15.63 -19.22 14.51
N PHE A 434 15.58 -20.13 15.48
CA PHE A 434 15.05 -19.79 16.79
C PHE A 434 16.00 -18.86 17.53
N LYS A 435 15.57 -17.61 17.72
CA LYS A 435 16.38 -16.55 18.31
C LYS A 435 15.52 -15.61 19.14
N ASP A 436 16.13 -15.03 20.16
CA ASP A 436 15.54 -13.95 20.94
C ASP A 436 15.48 -12.65 20.13
N ILE A 437 14.29 -12.30 19.64
CA ILE A 437 14.05 -11.12 18.80
C ILE A 437 14.29 -9.81 19.57
N SER A 438 14.29 -9.84 20.91
CA SER A 438 14.61 -8.64 21.70
C SER A 438 16.01 -8.08 21.39
N LYS A 439 16.92 -8.92 20.88
CA LYS A 439 18.29 -8.55 20.52
C LYS A 439 18.42 -7.72 19.24
N CYS A 440 17.35 -7.56 18.47
CA CYS A 440 17.37 -6.79 17.22
C CYS A 440 16.34 -5.65 17.17
N LEU A 441 15.88 -5.16 18.33
CA LEU A 441 15.00 -4.00 18.45
C LEU A 441 15.38 -3.15 19.69
N PRO A 442 15.02 -1.87 19.75
CA PRO A 442 15.23 -1.06 20.95
C PRO A 442 14.42 -1.57 22.14
N ASN A 443 14.98 -1.50 23.36
CA ASN A 443 14.29 -1.93 24.59
C ASN A 443 12.90 -1.30 24.77
N TYR A 444 12.77 0.01 24.51
CA TYR A 444 11.49 0.70 24.63
C TYR A 444 10.44 0.22 23.61
N VAL A 445 10.87 -0.32 22.46
CA VAL A 445 9.98 -0.99 21.49
C VAL A 445 9.59 -2.36 22.02
N ILE A 446 10.53 -3.13 22.56
CA ILE A 446 10.27 -4.45 23.16
C ILE A 446 9.25 -4.37 24.29
N ASP A 447 9.44 -3.45 25.24
CA ASP A 447 8.51 -3.27 26.35
C ASP A 447 7.11 -2.88 25.86
N SER A 448 7.05 -1.98 24.87
CA SER A 448 5.79 -1.57 24.25
C SER A 448 5.08 -2.75 23.56
N LEU A 449 5.82 -3.58 22.82
CA LEU A 449 5.28 -4.77 22.16
C LEU A 449 4.71 -5.77 23.18
N LYS A 450 5.40 -6.02 24.30
CA LYS A 450 4.91 -6.91 25.36
C LYS A 450 3.59 -6.44 25.96
N GLU A 451 3.46 -5.14 26.28
CA GLU A 451 2.18 -4.57 26.72
C GLU A 451 1.09 -4.72 25.65
N GLY A 452 1.44 -4.43 24.38
CA GLY A 452 0.54 -4.54 23.24
C GLY A 452 0.01 -5.96 23.04
N PHE A 453 0.88 -6.98 23.00
CA PHE A 453 0.49 -8.38 22.86
C PHE A 453 -0.44 -8.85 23.98
N SER A 454 -0.13 -8.48 25.22
CA SER A 454 -0.98 -8.78 26.37
C SER A 454 -2.37 -8.15 26.23
N SER A 455 -2.46 -6.92 25.72
CA SER A 455 -3.75 -6.29 25.43
C SER A 455 -4.49 -6.95 24.26
N PHE A 456 -3.76 -7.36 23.23
CA PHE A 456 -4.34 -7.95 22.01
C PHE A 456 -4.90 -9.35 22.23
N ASP A 457 -4.27 -10.16 23.07
CA ASP A 457 -4.78 -11.50 23.44
C ASP A 457 -6.12 -11.45 24.17
N ASN A 458 -6.36 -10.39 24.95
CA ASN A 458 -7.66 -10.14 25.57
C ASN A 458 -8.76 -9.78 24.56
N ARG A 459 -8.40 -9.24 23.39
CA ARG A 459 -9.35 -8.83 22.34
C ARG A 459 -9.60 -9.91 21.30
N ILE A 460 -8.55 -10.66 20.95
CA ILE A 460 -8.60 -11.81 20.04
C ILE A 460 -7.97 -12.96 20.81
N LYS A 461 -8.79 -13.91 21.27
CA LYS A 461 -8.30 -15.01 22.11
C LYS A 461 -7.32 -15.86 21.33
N GLY A 462 -6.12 -16.07 21.87
CA GLY A 462 -5.06 -16.82 21.19
C GLY A 462 -4.07 -15.95 20.42
N PHE A 463 -4.21 -14.61 20.46
CA PHE A 463 -3.30 -13.71 19.75
C PHE A 463 -1.86 -13.76 20.28
N ALA A 464 -1.65 -14.03 21.56
CA ALA A 464 -0.32 -14.14 22.16
C ALA A 464 0.00 -15.54 22.71
N SER A 465 -0.80 -16.54 22.34
CA SER A 465 -0.70 -17.92 22.80
C SER A 465 -0.96 -18.91 21.64
N ASN A 466 -1.20 -20.19 21.94
CA ASN A 466 -1.50 -21.23 20.94
C ASN A 466 -0.44 -21.39 19.84
N GLY A 467 0.83 -21.20 20.20
CA GLY A 467 1.94 -21.32 19.27
C GLY A 467 2.03 -20.19 18.23
N ALA A 468 1.39 -19.04 18.47
CA ALA A 468 1.59 -17.84 17.67
C ALA A 468 3.07 -17.43 17.64
N ILE A 469 3.55 -16.99 16.48
CA ILE A 469 4.97 -16.73 16.24
C ILE A 469 5.24 -15.28 15.88
N LEU A 470 6.43 -14.82 16.26
CA LEU A 470 7.10 -13.62 15.78
C LEU A 470 8.12 -14.01 14.72
N THR A 471 8.22 -13.23 13.66
CA THR A 471 9.14 -13.46 12.54
C THR A 471 9.82 -12.16 12.14
N GLY A 472 11.15 -12.12 12.25
CA GLY A 472 11.99 -11.00 11.80
C GLY A 472 11.60 -9.63 12.35
N ILE A 473 12.06 -8.58 11.68
CA ILE A 473 11.71 -7.20 12.02
C ILE A 473 11.07 -6.47 10.84
N GLU A 474 10.08 -5.64 11.15
CA GLU A 474 9.42 -4.75 10.19
C GLU A 474 9.87 -3.31 10.47
N THR A 475 10.72 -2.73 9.63
CA THR A 475 11.34 -1.40 9.85
C THR A 475 10.87 -0.32 8.88
N ARG A 476 10.24 -0.73 7.78
CA ARG A 476 9.95 0.12 6.61
C ARG A 476 8.45 0.33 6.42
N THR A 477 7.79 0.86 7.45
CA THR A 477 6.33 1.08 7.47
C THR A 477 5.89 2.37 6.78
N SER A 478 6.79 3.36 6.68
CA SER A 478 6.63 4.60 5.92
C SER A 478 8.00 5.28 5.76
N ALA A 479 8.09 6.35 4.97
CA ALA A 479 9.35 7.05 4.77
C ALA A 479 9.96 7.61 6.08
N PRO A 480 11.28 7.42 6.27
CA PRO A 480 12.03 8.00 7.39
C PRO A 480 12.38 9.48 7.17
N VAL A 481 12.13 9.98 5.95
CA VAL A 481 12.35 11.38 5.58
C VAL A 481 11.10 11.98 4.94
N ARG A 482 11.04 13.32 4.94
CA ARG A 482 10.07 14.13 4.21
C ARG A 482 10.82 15.02 3.22
N LEU A 483 10.52 14.88 1.94
CA LEU A 483 11.07 15.74 0.88
C LEU A 483 10.12 16.92 0.68
N THR A 484 10.33 18.00 1.43
CA THR A 484 9.33 19.06 1.56
C THR A 484 9.10 19.82 0.26
N ARG A 485 7.83 19.96 -0.09
CA ARG A 485 7.34 20.60 -1.32
C ARG A 485 6.31 21.68 -1.01
N ASN A 486 6.23 22.69 -1.87
CA ASN A 486 5.31 23.82 -1.79
C ASN A 486 3.88 23.43 -2.24
N GLU A 487 2.98 24.42 -2.28
CA GLU A 487 1.60 24.28 -2.75
C GLU A 487 1.48 23.85 -4.22
N ASN A 488 2.49 24.14 -5.04
CA ASN A 488 2.62 23.67 -6.43
C ASN A 488 3.23 22.27 -6.50
N LEU A 489 3.36 21.57 -5.37
CA LEU A 489 3.92 20.21 -5.27
C LEU A 489 5.38 20.11 -5.73
N GLU A 490 6.09 21.24 -5.82
CA GLU A 490 7.49 21.34 -6.22
C GLU A 490 8.38 21.47 -4.98
N SER A 491 9.58 20.86 -5.00
CA SER A 491 10.56 20.96 -3.93
C SER A 491 10.81 22.42 -3.55
N ILE A 492 10.84 22.72 -2.26
CA ILE A 492 11.11 24.08 -1.77
C ILE A 492 12.55 24.55 -2.03
N SER A 493 13.44 23.64 -2.43
CA SER A 493 14.87 23.88 -2.60
C SER A 493 15.38 23.70 -4.03
N LEU A 494 14.56 23.13 -4.93
CA LEU A 494 14.95 22.91 -6.31
C LEU A 494 13.74 22.99 -7.24
N LYS A 495 13.74 24.01 -8.10
CA LYS A 495 12.71 24.18 -9.11
C LYS A 495 12.80 23.08 -10.18
N GLY A 496 11.66 22.56 -10.62
CA GLY A 496 11.55 21.45 -11.56
C GLY A 496 11.57 20.07 -10.90
N LEU A 497 11.86 19.97 -9.59
CA LEU A 497 11.81 18.71 -8.85
C LEU A 497 10.47 18.58 -8.12
N TYR A 498 9.74 17.49 -8.33
CA TYR A 498 8.43 17.22 -7.73
C TYR A 498 8.48 15.94 -6.88
N PRO A 499 8.73 16.04 -5.56
CA PRO A 499 8.70 14.89 -4.67
C PRO A 499 7.29 14.29 -4.58
N ALA A 500 7.15 12.98 -4.79
CA ALA A 500 5.85 12.31 -4.85
C ALA A 500 5.79 10.98 -4.09
N GLY A 501 4.59 10.62 -3.66
CA GLY A 501 4.27 9.32 -3.09
C GLY A 501 4.89 9.08 -1.71
N GLU A 502 5.04 7.80 -1.39
CA GLU A 502 5.45 7.38 -0.05
C GLU A 502 6.90 7.74 0.25
N GLY A 503 7.79 7.64 -0.74
CA GLY A 503 9.21 8.00 -0.60
C GLY A 503 9.43 9.49 -0.29
N ALA A 504 8.59 10.37 -0.80
CA ALA A 504 8.63 11.78 -0.41
C ALA A 504 7.99 12.05 0.97
N GLY A 505 7.33 11.06 1.56
CA GLY A 505 6.62 11.16 2.83
C GLY A 505 5.17 11.66 2.71
N TYR A 506 4.56 11.69 1.51
CA TYR A 506 3.22 12.25 1.26
C TYR A 506 2.10 11.21 1.10
N ALA A 507 2.44 9.92 1.18
CA ALA A 507 1.50 8.81 1.09
C ALA A 507 1.86 7.70 2.10
N GLY A 508 1.01 6.69 2.24
CA GLY A 508 1.22 5.55 3.14
C GLY A 508 0.51 4.27 2.70
N GLY A 509 0.36 4.09 1.39
CA GLY A 509 -0.35 2.96 0.79
C GLY A 509 -0.67 3.19 -0.69
N ILE A 510 -1.04 2.12 -1.40
CA ILE A 510 -1.17 2.07 -2.87
C ILE A 510 -2.04 3.22 -3.42
N ILE A 511 -3.29 3.34 -2.94
CA ILE A 511 -4.22 4.37 -3.44
C ILE A 511 -3.73 5.79 -3.09
N SER A 512 -3.26 6.02 -1.86
CA SER A 512 -2.75 7.34 -1.49
C SER A 512 -1.53 7.76 -2.30
N ALA A 513 -0.63 6.83 -2.64
CA ALA A 513 0.53 7.09 -3.46
C ALA A 513 0.13 7.37 -4.91
N ALA A 514 -0.77 6.57 -5.48
CA ALA A 514 -1.31 6.81 -6.81
C ALA A 514 -2.02 8.17 -6.91
N VAL A 515 -2.87 8.53 -5.94
CA VAL A 515 -3.51 9.86 -5.90
C VAL A 515 -2.47 10.97 -5.86
N ASP A 516 -1.42 10.82 -5.06
CA ASP A 516 -0.35 11.82 -4.97
C ASP A 516 0.38 12.00 -6.31
N GLY A 517 0.69 10.89 -6.99
CA GLY A 517 1.28 10.92 -8.33
C GLY A 517 0.40 11.62 -9.36
N VAL A 518 -0.91 11.33 -9.37
CA VAL A 518 -1.88 12.01 -10.25
C VAL A 518 -1.92 13.51 -9.97
N LYS A 519 -1.92 13.93 -8.69
CA LYS A 519 -1.92 15.36 -8.34
C LYS A 519 -0.69 16.09 -8.87
N VAL A 520 0.49 15.48 -8.76
CA VAL A 520 1.73 16.05 -9.29
C VAL A 520 1.66 16.17 -10.82
N ALA A 521 1.20 15.11 -11.50
CA ALA A 521 1.01 15.14 -12.94
C ALA A 521 0.02 16.23 -13.39
N GLU A 522 -1.15 16.33 -12.77
CA GLU A 522 -2.14 17.37 -13.04
C GLU A 522 -1.57 18.78 -12.83
N ASN A 523 -0.74 18.99 -11.81
CA ASN A 523 -0.12 20.29 -11.56
C ASN A 523 0.86 20.70 -12.69
N ILE A 524 1.64 19.74 -13.19
CA ILE A 524 2.49 19.95 -14.38
C ILE A 524 1.62 20.25 -15.60
N ILE A 525 0.55 19.47 -15.83
CA ILE A 525 -0.36 19.66 -16.97
C ILE A 525 -1.00 21.06 -16.95
N LYS A 526 -1.41 21.56 -15.79
CA LYS A 526 -1.97 22.92 -15.63
C LYS A 526 -0.98 24.04 -15.93
N THR A 527 0.32 23.74 -15.89
CA THR A 527 1.39 24.72 -16.12
C THR A 527 1.79 24.76 -17.59
N TYR A 528 1.89 23.60 -18.23
CA TYR A 528 2.48 23.46 -19.56
C TYR A 528 1.47 23.10 -20.65
N SER A 529 1.71 23.52 -21.88
CA SER A 529 1.06 22.95 -23.07
C SER A 529 1.59 21.54 -23.32
N SER A 530 0.82 20.70 -24.02
CA SER A 530 1.29 19.37 -24.44
C SER A 530 2.39 19.49 -25.49
N LEU A 531 3.22 18.45 -25.59
CA LEU A 531 4.27 18.38 -26.62
C LEU A 531 3.61 18.33 -28.00
N LYS A 532 4.07 19.18 -28.92
CA LYS A 532 3.61 19.22 -30.30
C LYS A 532 4.06 18.01 -31.11
#